data_AF-A0A1Z9MXU0-F1
#
_entry.id   AF-A0A1Z9MXU0-F1
#
_cell.length_a   1.000
_cell.length_b   1.000
_cell.length_c   1.000
_cell.angle_alpha   90.00
_cell.angle_beta   90.00
_cell.angle_gamma   90.00
#
_symmetry.space_group_name_H-M   'P 1'
#
loop_
_entity.id
_entity.type
_entity.pdbx_description
1 polymer ?
#
loop_
_entity_poly.entity_id
_entity_poly.type
_entity_poly.pdbx_seq_one_letter_code
_entity_poly.pdbx_strand_id
1 'polypeptide(L)'
;MSKYKQSTSIRIFTALLLFTSSLFILIGLVSFDINDNSFFQNDSSIKVNSNLLGSFGSYSADLFFRALGLNAYIIPFIFIVWTLSILIQKDYVHWASVTSFPIFMILFSFFSTFWLSFEVQILPFGNHGFIGNGLNQMYLFHLNNFPIIYTKIILSFTCLILLLVTFSLNIESWKIIF
;
A
#
# COMPACT_ATOMS: atom_id res chain seq x y z
N MET A 1 3.39 8.07 -38.09
CA MET A 1 2.92 9.04 -37.06
C MET A 1 1.88 8.45 -36.07
N SER A 2 1.10 7.42 -36.43
CA SER A 2 0.03 6.87 -35.57
C SER A 2 0.51 6.10 -34.32
N LYS A 3 1.50 5.20 -34.44
CA LYS A 3 1.97 4.34 -33.33
C LYS A 3 2.64 5.11 -32.18
N TYR A 4 3.49 6.10 -32.48
CA TYR A 4 4.16 6.92 -31.47
C TYR A 4 3.16 7.74 -30.63
N LYS A 5 2.20 8.38 -31.30
CA LYS A 5 1.12 9.13 -30.64
C LYS A 5 0.25 8.22 -29.76
N GLN A 6 -0.08 7.02 -30.25
CA GLN A 6 -0.86 6.03 -29.48
C GLN A 6 -0.13 5.58 -28.20
N SER A 7 1.18 5.30 -28.27
CA SER A 7 1.96 4.93 -27.08
C SER A 7 2.01 6.04 -26.02
N THR A 8 2.04 7.30 -26.46
CA THR A 8 2.04 8.46 -25.57
C THR A 8 0.68 8.65 -24.89
N SER A 9 -0.42 8.50 -25.63
CA SER A 9 -1.78 8.58 -25.08
C SER A 9 -2.04 7.51 -24.02
N ILE A 10 -1.59 6.28 -24.25
CA ILE A 10 -1.75 5.18 -23.28
C ILE A 10 -0.99 5.49 -21.99
N ARG A 11 0.25 5.97 -22.09
CA ARG A 11 1.07 6.32 -20.92
C ARG A 11 0.46 7.44 -20.06
N ILE A 12 -0.08 8.48 -20.71
CA ILE A 12 -0.76 9.57 -20.01
C ILE A 12 -2.02 9.05 -19.31
N PHE A 13 -2.79 8.20 -20.00
CA PHE A 13 -3.98 7.58 -19.42
C PHE A 13 -3.64 6.70 -18.21
N THR A 14 -2.59 5.88 -18.28
CA THR A 14 -2.16 5.05 -17.14
C THR A 14 -1.67 5.90 -15.97
N ALA A 15 -0.93 6.97 -16.22
CA ALA A 15 -0.47 7.89 -15.17
C ALA A 15 -1.64 8.59 -14.47
N LEU A 16 -2.64 9.05 -15.24
CA LEU A 16 -3.87 9.64 -14.71
C LEU A 16 -4.65 8.65 -13.85
N LEU A 17 -4.80 7.40 -14.30
CA LEU A 17 -5.52 6.37 -13.55
C LEU A 17 -4.83 6.04 -12.23
N LEU A 18 -3.49 5.90 -12.23
CA LEU A 18 -2.72 5.69 -11.01
C LEU A 18 -2.82 6.87 -10.05
N PHE A 19 -2.83 8.10 -10.57
CA PHE A 19 -2.93 9.30 -9.74
C PHE A 19 -4.33 9.49 -9.14
N THR A 20 -5.38 9.26 -9.91
CA THR A 20 -6.75 9.38 -9.38
C THR A 20 -7.06 8.26 -8.40
N SER A 21 -6.60 7.03 -8.67
CA SER A 21 -6.73 5.91 -7.71
C SER A 21 -5.96 6.18 -6.42
N SER A 22 -4.75 6.75 -6.48
CA SER A 22 -4.00 7.10 -5.26
C SER A 22 -4.72 8.14 -4.42
N LEU A 23 -5.30 9.17 -5.03
CA LEU A 23 -6.11 10.16 -4.34
C LEU A 23 -7.36 9.56 -3.71
N PHE A 24 -8.10 8.71 -4.44
CA PHE A 24 -9.29 8.06 -3.88
C PHE A 24 -8.95 7.13 -2.72
N ILE A 25 -7.89 6.34 -2.83
CA ILE A 25 -7.43 5.47 -1.74
C ILE A 25 -7.03 6.34 -0.54
N LEU A 26 -6.23 7.39 -0.75
CA LEU A 26 -5.77 8.26 0.33
C LEU A 26 -6.93 8.96 1.04
N ILE A 27 -7.87 9.54 0.29
CA ILE A 27 -9.05 10.20 0.86
C ILE A 27 -9.87 9.18 1.65
N GLY A 28 -10.14 8.00 1.08
CA GLY A 28 -10.88 6.94 1.75
C GLY A 28 -10.22 6.49 3.06
N LEU A 29 -8.89 6.31 3.06
CA LEU A 29 -8.13 5.91 4.25
C LEU A 29 -8.07 7.01 5.31
N VAL A 30 -7.92 8.28 4.93
CA VAL A 30 -7.85 9.40 5.87
C VAL A 30 -9.21 9.69 6.49
N SER A 31 -10.30 9.55 5.73
CA SER A 31 -11.67 9.73 6.24
C SER A 31 -12.30 8.43 6.74
N PHE A 32 -11.51 7.44 7.15
CA PHE A 32 -12.04 6.19 7.67
C PHE A 32 -12.70 6.40 9.04
N ASP A 33 -13.87 5.80 9.21
CA ASP A 33 -14.62 5.75 10.46
C ASP A 33 -15.02 4.30 10.72
N ILE A 34 -14.69 3.79 11.90
CA ILE A 34 -15.02 2.41 12.29
C ILE A 34 -16.53 2.19 12.45
N ASN A 35 -17.31 3.26 12.58
CA ASN A 35 -18.76 3.16 12.68
C ASN A 35 -19.44 3.08 11.31
N ASP A 36 -18.75 3.40 10.21
CA ASP A 36 -19.35 3.35 8.87
C ASP A 36 -19.72 1.92 8.44
N ASN A 37 -20.77 1.82 7.62
CA ASN A 37 -21.10 0.55 6.96
C ASN A 37 -19.97 0.14 6.02
N SER A 38 -19.63 -1.13 6.04
CA SER A 38 -18.54 -1.78 5.30
C SER A 38 -18.93 -3.22 4.90
N PHE A 39 -18.01 -3.95 4.27
CA PHE A 39 -18.24 -5.37 3.94
C PHE A 39 -18.39 -6.26 5.17
N PHE A 40 -17.74 -5.91 6.28
CA PHE A 40 -17.67 -6.74 7.48
C PHE A 40 -18.53 -6.22 8.64
N GLN A 41 -19.11 -5.03 8.50
CA GLN A 41 -19.96 -4.39 9.49
C GLN A 41 -21.05 -3.61 8.79
N ASN A 42 -22.31 -3.89 9.11
CA ASN A 42 -23.44 -3.21 8.47
C ASN A 42 -24.54 -2.96 9.49
N ASP A 43 -24.87 -1.69 9.69
CA ASP A 43 -25.94 -1.20 10.55
C ASP A 43 -26.97 -0.47 9.69
N SER A 44 -28.22 -0.96 9.72
CA SER A 44 -29.33 -0.41 8.94
C SER A 44 -29.78 0.97 9.43
N SER A 45 -29.38 1.39 10.63
CA SER A 45 -29.63 2.74 11.14
C SER A 45 -28.74 3.79 10.47
N ILE A 46 -27.58 3.37 9.95
CA ILE A 46 -26.61 4.23 9.26
C ILE A 46 -27.03 4.36 7.79
N LYS A 47 -27.66 5.50 7.48
CA LYS A 47 -28.15 5.79 6.12
C LYS A 47 -27.07 6.33 5.18
N VAL A 48 -26.10 7.05 5.74
CA VAL A 48 -25.02 7.70 5.00
C VAL A 48 -23.73 7.53 5.79
N ASN A 49 -22.71 7.01 5.12
CA ASN A 49 -21.37 6.86 5.68
C ASN A 49 -20.68 8.22 5.80
N SER A 50 -19.91 8.42 6.86
CA SER A 50 -19.14 9.64 7.14
C SER A 50 -17.90 9.77 6.25
N ASN A 51 -17.41 8.66 5.68
CA ASN A 51 -16.31 8.67 4.73
C ASN A 51 -16.56 9.66 3.57
N LEU A 52 -15.54 10.44 3.20
CA LEU A 52 -15.66 11.50 2.19
C LEU A 52 -16.01 10.96 0.79
N LEU A 53 -15.75 9.68 0.52
CA LEU A 53 -16.15 9.01 -0.73
C LEU A 53 -17.41 8.14 -0.54
N GLY A 54 -18.16 8.38 0.53
CA GLY A 54 -19.36 7.63 0.90
C GLY A 54 -19.10 6.14 1.10
N SER A 55 -20.07 5.30 0.73
CA SER A 55 -19.98 3.85 0.90
C SER A 55 -18.78 3.24 0.18
N PHE A 56 -18.45 3.70 -1.04
CA PHE A 56 -17.29 3.15 -1.77
C PHE A 56 -15.97 3.36 -1.01
N GLY A 57 -15.78 4.56 -0.45
CA GLY A 57 -14.61 4.89 0.36
C GLY A 57 -14.53 4.07 1.64
N SER A 58 -15.64 4.01 2.40
CA SER A 58 -15.71 3.21 3.62
C SER A 58 -15.38 1.74 3.36
N TYR A 59 -16.01 1.12 2.36
CA TYR A 59 -15.83 -0.29 2.06
C TYR A 59 -14.39 -0.58 1.62
N SER A 60 -13.79 0.30 0.82
CA SER A 60 -12.40 0.16 0.37
C SER A 60 -11.41 0.38 1.52
N ALA A 61 -11.61 1.42 2.34
CA ALA A 61 -10.74 1.73 3.47
C ALA A 61 -10.78 0.64 4.54
N ASP A 62 -11.98 0.16 4.88
CA ASP A 62 -12.15 -0.95 5.82
C ASP A 62 -11.43 -2.22 5.33
N LEU A 63 -11.54 -2.56 4.03
CA LEU A 63 -10.79 -3.68 3.44
C LEU A 63 -9.27 -3.51 3.60
N PHE A 64 -8.74 -2.33 3.25
CA PHE A 64 -7.30 -2.07 3.35
C PHE A 64 -6.80 -2.08 4.79
N PHE A 65 -7.52 -1.45 5.73
CA PHE A 65 -7.14 -1.44 7.15
C PHE A 65 -7.26 -2.81 7.80
N ARG A 66 -8.28 -3.60 7.47
CA ARG A 66 -8.38 -4.99 7.95
C ARG A 66 -7.24 -5.85 7.42
N ALA A 67 -6.87 -5.71 6.15
CA ALA A 67 -5.82 -6.52 5.55
C ALA A 67 -4.41 -6.12 6.04
N LEU A 68 -4.10 -4.83 6.04
CA LEU A 68 -2.73 -4.30 6.14
C LEU A 68 -2.51 -3.37 7.35
N GLY A 69 -3.57 -2.96 8.05
CA GLY A 69 -3.48 -1.96 9.11
C GLY A 69 -2.95 -0.62 8.61
N LEU A 70 -2.09 0.03 9.39
CA LEU A 70 -1.50 1.33 9.05
C LEU A 70 -0.67 1.29 7.76
N ASN A 71 -0.17 0.12 7.39
CA ASN A 71 0.63 -0.04 6.19
C ASN A 71 -0.16 0.22 4.90
N ALA A 72 -1.50 0.19 4.96
CA ALA A 72 -2.38 0.58 3.85
C ALA A 72 -2.03 1.97 3.28
N TYR A 73 -1.55 2.90 4.12
CA TYR A 73 -1.17 4.25 3.69
C TYR A 73 0.00 4.26 2.70
N ILE A 74 0.81 3.20 2.58
CA ILE A 74 1.93 3.15 1.62
C ILE A 74 1.45 2.99 0.18
N ILE A 75 0.29 2.37 -0.02
CA ILE A 75 -0.29 2.13 -1.35
C ILE A 75 -0.43 3.43 -2.17
N PRO A 76 -1.09 4.50 -1.67
CA PRO A 76 -1.21 5.73 -2.43
C PRO A 76 0.14 6.39 -2.71
N PHE A 77 1.13 6.28 -1.81
CA PHE A 77 2.48 6.81 -2.06
C PHE A 77 3.19 6.07 -3.20
N ILE A 78 3.10 4.74 -3.26
CA ILE A 78 3.67 3.95 -4.37
C ILE A 78 3.05 4.35 -5.70
N PHE A 79 1.72 4.50 -5.73
CA PHE A 79 1.02 4.90 -6.95
C PHE A 79 1.42 6.31 -7.41
N ILE A 80 1.61 7.25 -6.48
CA ILE A 80 2.14 8.60 -6.80
C ILE A 80 3.54 8.51 -7.39
N VAL A 81 4.45 7.72 -6.79
CA VAL A 81 5.82 7.54 -7.31
C VAL A 81 5.79 6.94 -8.72
N TRP A 82 4.93 5.97 -8.98
CA TRP A 82 4.75 5.39 -10.31
C TRP A 82 4.18 6.38 -11.32
N THR A 83 3.16 7.17 -10.94
CA THR A 83 2.66 8.26 -11.77
C THR A 83 3.79 9.22 -12.17
N LEU A 84 4.58 9.69 -11.19
CA LEU A 84 5.69 10.61 -11.45
C LEU A 84 6.74 9.97 -12.36
N SER A 85 7.07 8.70 -12.14
CA SER A 85 8.02 7.95 -12.96
C SER A 85 7.56 7.89 -14.42
N ILE A 86 6.28 7.56 -14.68
CA ILE A 86 5.72 7.49 -16.04
C ILE A 86 5.78 8.86 -16.75
N LEU A 87 5.49 9.94 -16.01
CA LEU A 87 5.45 11.30 -16.56
C LEU A 87 6.84 11.85 -16.85
N ILE A 88 7.79 11.65 -15.93
CA ILE A 88 9.17 12.20 -16.00
C ILE A 88 10.04 11.37 -16.94
N GLN A 89 10.15 10.07 -16.72
CA GLN A 89 11.06 9.19 -17.48
C GLN A 89 10.56 8.92 -18.90
N LYS A 90 9.30 9.24 -19.13
CA LYS A 90 8.58 8.98 -20.36
C LYS A 90 8.55 7.48 -20.76
N ASP A 91 8.50 6.60 -19.77
CA ASP A 91 8.39 5.15 -19.97
C ASP A 91 7.25 4.55 -19.12
N TYR A 92 7.01 3.25 -19.23
CA TYR A 92 6.11 2.49 -18.36
C TYR A 92 6.82 2.06 -17.07
N VAL A 93 6.04 1.77 -16.03
CA VAL A 93 6.58 1.14 -14.81
C VAL A 93 7.12 -0.25 -15.18
N HIS A 94 8.35 -0.55 -14.73
CA HIS A 94 8.96 -1.85 -14.98
C HIS A 94 8.14 -3.00 -14.38
N TRP A 95 8.05 -4.12 -15.10
CA TRP A 95 7.32 -5.30 -14.64
C TRP A 95 7.80 -5.81 -13.28
N ALA A 96 9.11 -5.76 -13.00
CA ALA A 96 9.67 -6.14 -11.71
C ALA A 96 9.13 -5.30 -10.55
N SER A 97 8.84 -4.02 -10.78
CA SER A 97 8.27 -3.12 -9.78
C SER A 97 6.81 -3.46 -9.49
N VAL A 98 6.05 -3.76 -10.54
CA VAL A 98 4.64 -4.17 -10.40
C VAL A 98 4.52 -5.52 -9.69
N THR A 99 5.40 -6.49 -9.98
CA THR A 99 5.36 -7.81 -9.35
C THR A 99 5.92 -7.81 -7.93
N SER A 100 6.88 -6.95 -7.61
CA SER A 100 7.44 -6.82 -6.25
C SER A 100 6.48 -6.12 -5.28
N PHE A 101 5.62 -5.22 -5.76
CA PHE A 101 4.67 -4.47 -4.93
C PHE A 101 3.82 -5.34 -3.96
N PRO A 102 3.06 -6.36 -4.41
CA PRO A 102 2.26 -7.17 -3.48
C PRO A 102 3.12 -7.93 -2.48
N ILE A 103 4.29 -8.43 -2.90
CA ILE A 103 5.24 -9.14 -2.02
C ILE A 103 5.78 -8.18 -0.96
N PHE A 104 6.13 -6.96 -1.37
CA PHE A 104 6.53 -5.89 -0.47
C PHE A 104 5.44 -5.59 0.56
N MET A 105 4.17 -5.43 0.16
CA MET A 105 3.08 -5.11 1.09
C MET A 105 2.86 -6.21 2.15
N ILE A 106 2.95 -7.48 1.75
CA ILE A 106 2.84 -8.63 2.68
C ILE A 106 3.99 -8.61 3.68
N LEU A 107 5.23 -8.50 3.20
CA LEU A 107 6.41 -8.48 4.08
C LEU A 107 6.49 -7.23 4.93
N PHE A 108 6.02 -6.08 4.44
CA PHE A 108 5.96 -4.85 5.21
C PHE A 108 4.90 -4.92 6.33
N SER A 109 3.81 -5.67 6.10
CA SER A 109 2.82 -6.03 7.14
C SER A 109 3.38 -6.95 8.21
N PHE A 110 4.31 -7.83 7.86
CA PHE A 110 5.04 -8.61 8.84
C PHE A 110 6.16 -7.79 9.52
N PHE A 111 6.82 -6.90 8.79
CA PHE A 111 7.84 -6.00 9.34
C PHE A 111 7.26 -5.16 10.47
N SER A 112 6.10 -4.56 10.25
CA SER A 112 5.51 -3.66 11.20
C SER A 112 5.21 -4.33 12.56
N THR A 113 4.90 -5.63 12.61
CA THR A 113 4.66 -6.36 13.88
C THR A 113 5.85 -6.34 14.85
N PHE A 114 7.06 -6.22 14.33
CA PHE A 114 8.29 -6.20 15.13
C PHE A 114 8.76 -4.80 15.52
N TRP A 115 8.30 -3.77 14.80
CA TRP A 115 8.82 -2.41 14.89
C TRP A 115 7.81 -1.40 15.43
N LEU A 116 6.51 -1.63 15.23
CA LEU A 116 5.46 -0.82 15.84
C LEU A 116 5.03 -1.48 17.14
N SER A 117 5.35 -0.84 18.26
CA SER A 117 5.02 -1.32 19.61
C SER A 117 3.72 -0.73 20.18
N PHE A 118 3.15 0.28 19.54
CA PHE A 118 1.87 0.87 19.94
C PHE A 118 0.73 0.18 19.19
N GLU A 119 -0.50 0.27 19.72
CA GLU A 119 -1.70 -0.19 19.02
C GLU A 119 -2.66 0.97 18.81
N VAL A 120 -3.11 1.15 17.57
CA VAL A 120 -4.18 2.08 17.23
C VAL A 120 -5.52 1.36 17.42
N GLN A 121 -6.23 1.70 18.50
CA GLN A 121 -7.48 1.04 18.88
C GLN A 121 -8.62 1.23 17.86
N ILE A 122 -8.55 2.26 17.02
CA ILE A 122 -9.54 2.55 15.98
C ILE A 122 -9.46 1.54 14.82
N LEU A 123 -8.35 0.81 14.66
CA LEU A 123 -8.20 -0.13 13.56
C LEU A 123 -8.72 -1.53 13.95
N PRO A 124 -9.55 -2.17 13.11
CA PRO A 124 -10.24 -3.42 13.45
C PRO A 124 -9.31 -4.61 13.71
N PHE A 125 -8.11 -4.63 13.09
CA PHE A 125 -7.09 -5.67 13.29
C PHE A 125 -5.76 -5.09 13.80
N GLY A 126 -5.79 -3.88 14.36
CA GLY A 126 -4.59 -3.17 14.83
C GLY A 126 -3.66 -2.72 13.70
N ASN A 127 -2.43 -2.37 14.07
CA ASN A 127 -1.49 -1.65 13.21
C ASN A 127 -0.99 -2.44 11.99
N HIS A 128 -0.99 -3.76 12.07
CA HIS A 128 -0.34 -4.65 11.09
C HIS A 128 -1.36 -5.37 10.20
N GLY A 129 -2.65 -5.16 10.48
CA GLY A 129 -3.75 -5.87 9.84
C GLY A 129 -3.73 -7.38 10.11
N PHE A 130 -4.71 -8.05 9.52
CA PHE A 130 -4.83 -9.50 9.59
C PHE A 130 -3.62 -10.21 8.96
N ILE A 131 -3.03 -9.69 7.88
CA ILE A 131 -1.86 -10.31 7.22
C ILE A 131 -0.66 -10.32 8.15
N GLY A 132 -0.34 -9.17 8.78
CA GLY A 132 0.77 -9.07 9.73
C GLY A 132 0.54 -9.96 10.95
N ASN A 133 -0.67 -9.93 11.52
CA ASN A 133 -1.01 -10.76 12.68
C ASN A 133 -0.92 -12.26 12.36
N GLY A 134 -1.42 -12.70 11.19
CA GLY A 134 -1.33 -14.09 10.76
C GLY A 134 0.12 -14.56 10.58
N LEU A 135 0.97 -13.74 9.95
CA LEU A 135 2.40 -14.04 9.79
C LEU A 135 3.13 -14.05 11.13
N ASN A 136 2.78 -13.15 12.06
CA ASN A 136 3.34 -13.15 13.41
C ASN A 136 2.95 -14.41 14.19
N GLN A 137 1.72 -14.88 14.08
CA GLN A 137 1.30 -16.15 14.70
C GLN A 137 2.07 -17.34 14.13
N MET A 138 2.26 -17.42 12.81
CA MET A 138 3.07 -18.45 12.18
C MET A 138 4.54 -18.38 12.65
N TYR A 139 5.10 -17.17 12.74
CA TYR A 139 6.43 -16.94 13.27
C TYR A 139 6.57 -17.42 14.72
N LEU A 140 5.65 -17.04 15.60
CA LEU A 140 5.66 -17.47 16.99
C LEU A 140 5.49 -18.98 17.13
N PHE A 141 4.71 -19.62 16.26
CA PHE A 141 4.50 -21.06 16.33
C PHE A 141 5.72 -21.87 15.85
N HIS A 142 6.42 -21.43 14.80
CA HIS A 142 7.52 -22.19 14.20
C HIS A 142 8.93 -21.73 14.62
N LEU A 143 9.08 -20.44 14.95
CA LEU A 143 10.38 -19.78 15.14
C LEU A 143 10.50 -19.11 16.51
N ASN A 144 9.71 -19.52 17.51
CA ASN A 144 9.74 -18.94 18.86
C ASN A 144 11.15 -18.91 19.48
N ASN A 145 11.95 -19.95 19.20
CA ASN A 145 13.30 -20.09 19.75
C ASN A 145 14.36 -19.36 18.92
N PHE A 146 13.99 -18.79 17.77
CA PHE A 146 14.93 -18.07 16.92
C PHE A 146 15.16 -16.65 17.46
N PRO A 147 16.41 -16.16 17.55
CA PRO A 147 16.67 -14.84 18.12
C PRO A 147 16.01 -13.73 17.30
N ILE A 148 15.14 -12.95 17.97
CA ILE A 148 14.32 -11.91 17.33
C ILE A 148 15.14 -10.78 16.68
N ILE A 149 16.39 -10.59 17.11
CA ILE A 149 17.28 -9.60 16.52
C ILE A 149 17.63 -9.95 15.07
N TYR A 150 17.87 -11.23 14.77
CA TYR A 150 18.22 -11.66 13.42
C TYR A 150 17.02 -11.55 12.48
N THR A 151 15.81 -11.88 12.94
CA THR A 151 14.59 -11.72 12.13
C THR A 151 14.33 -10.25 11.81
N LYS A 152 14.47 -9.35 12.80
CA LYS A 152 14.36 -7.90 12.58
C LYS A 152 15.34 -7.41 11.51
N ILE A 153 16.61 -7.80 11.59
CA ILE A 153 17.64 -7.37 10.63
C ILE A 153 17.34 -7.89 9.23
N ILE A 154 17.12 -9.21 9.08
CA ILE A 154 16.85 -9.82 7.78
C ILE A 154 15.60 -9.21 7.14
N LEU A 155 14.53 -9.07 7.91
CA LEU A 155 13.26 -8.52 7.44
C LEU A 155 13.37 -7.04 7.05
N SER A 156 14.14 -6.25 7.80
CA SER A 156 14.39 -4.84 7.46
C SER A 156 15.14 -4.71 6.14
N PHE A 157 16.16 -5.54 5.92
CA PHE A 157 16.96 -5.53 4.70
C PHE A 157 16.15 -6.00 3.49
N THR A 158 15.37 -7.07 3.63
CA THR A 158 14.50 -7.56 2.53
C THR A 158 13.40 -6.56 2.17
N CYS A 159 12.76 -5.94 3.16
CA CYS A 159 11.77 -4.88 2.92
C CYS A 159 12.40 -3.68 2.19
N LEU A 160 13.61 -3.27 2.57
CA LEU A 160 14.32 -2.18 1.91
C LEU A 160 14.62 -2.50 0.44
N ILE A 161 15.14 -3.70 0.15
CA ILE A 161 15.40 -4.14 -1.23
C ILE A 161 14.11 -4.14 -2.04
N LEU A 162 13.03 -4.72 -1.51
CA LEU A 162 11.76 -4.80 -2.20
C LEU A 162 11.14 -3.42 -2.42
N LEU A 163 11.29 -2.49 -1.48
CA LEU A 163 10.86 -1.10 -1.63
C LEU A 163 11.60 -0.42 -2.78
N LEU A 164 12.93 -0.57 -2.84
CA LEU A 164 13.77 0.00 -3.91
C LEU A 164 13.39 -0.56 -5.29
N VAL A 165 13.16 -1.88 -5.39
CA VAL A 165 12.69 -2.52 -6.62
C VAL A 165 11.28 -2.03 -6.97
N THR A 166 10.39 -1.91 -5.99
CA THR A 166 9.00 -1.43 -6.16
C THR A 166 8.98 0.00 -6.70
N PHE A 167 9.87 0.89 -6.24
CA PHE A 167 9.93 2.25 -6.77
C PHE A 167 10.61 2.36 -8.14
N SER A 168 11.35 1.36 -8.61
CA SER A 168 12.14 1.44 -9.85
C SER A 168 12.93 2.76 -9.94
N LEU A 169 13.64 3.14 -8.86
CA LEU A 169 14.44 4.36 -8.86
C LEU A 169 15.62 4.19 -9.83
N ASN A 170 15.40 4.51 -11.10
CA ASN A 170 16.49 4.62 -12.06
C ASN A 170 17.24 5.92 -11.76
N ILE A 171 18.36 5.83 -11.04
CA ILE A 171 19.15 6.97 -10.57
C ILE A 171 19.61 7.85 -11.75
N GLU A 172 19.80 7.28 -12.93
CA GLU A 172 20.22 8.01 -14.12
C GLU A 172 19.19 9.05 -14.60
N SER A 173 17.89 8.80 -14.40
CA SER A 173 16.83 9.70 -14.89
C SER A 173 16.67 10.98 -14.05
N TRP A 174 17.21 11.01 -12.82
CA TRP A 174 17.08 12.15 -11.91
C TRP A 174 18.14 13.25 -12.17
N LYS A 175 19.17 12.96 -12.97
CA LYS A 175 20.15 13.95 -13.46
C LYS A 175 19.56 14.97 -14.44
N ILE A 176 18.32 14.78 -14.88
CA ILE A 176 17.63 15.72 -15.77
C ILE A 176 16.91 16.82 -14.96
N ILE A 177 16.73 16.60 -13.65
CA ILE A 177 15.99 17.50 -12.74
C ILE A 177 16.95 18.43 -11.95
N PHE A 178 18.25 18.12 -11.92
CA PHE A 178 19.31 18.91 -11.29
C PHE A 178 20.40 19.24 -12.30
#